data_AF-A0A831PM46-F1
#
_entry.id   AF-A0A831PM46-F1
#
_cell.length_a   1.000
_cell.length_b   1.000
_cell.length_c   1.000
_cell.angle_alpha   90.00
_cell.angle_beta   90.00
_cell.angle_gamma   90.00
#
_symmetry.space_group_name_H-M   'P 1'
#
loop_
_entity.id
_entity.type
_entity.pdbx_description
1 polymer ?
#
loop_
_entity_poly.entity_id
_entity_poly.type
_entity_poly.pdbx_seq_one_letter_code
_entity_poly.pdbx_strand_id
1 'polypeptide(L)'
;MNATLRLGSDDALYLLIGERRYRIAAEDLRALLFYGRAVPVTGEGTAIAGHAAVNAAGRAVRVFTVRGHFIVPLVSFRRVAAGEAASAPLFPLVPEGGA
;
A
#
# COMPACT_ATOMS: atom_id res chain seq x y z
N MET A 1 6.25 7.93 12.47
CA MET A 1 6.47 6.52 12.08
C MET A 1 7.08 6.40 10.67
N ASN A 2 8.04 5.49 10.42
CA ASN A 2 8.56 5.22 9.06
C ASN A 2 7.66 4.20 8.34
N ALA A 3 7.32 4.45 7.08
CA ALA A 3 6.48 3.58 6.27
C ALA A 3 6.99 3.50 4.82
N THR A 4 7.15 2.30 4.28
CA THR A 4 7.71 2.06 2.93
C THR A 4 6.96 0.96 2.19
N LEU A 5 6.78 1.12 0.89
CA LEU A 5 6.26 0.13 -0.05
C LEU A 5 7.42 -0.60 -0.74
N ARG A 6 7.33 -1.93 -0.87
CA ARG A 6 8.33 -2.77 -1.58
C ARG A 6 7.65 -3.90 -2.35
N LEU A 7 8.26 -4.33 -3.43
CA LEU A 7 7.90 -5.58 -4.12
C LEU A 7 8.61 -6.75 -3.43
N GLY A 8 7.88 -7.83 -3.15
CA GLY A 8 8.48 -9.09 -2.66
C GLY A 8 8.78 -10.06 -3.79
N SER A 9 9.45 -11.15 -3.46
CA SER A 9 9.78 -12.22 -4.40
C SER A 9 8.57 -13.05 -4.85
N ASP A 10 7.41 -12.90 -4.17
CA ASP A 10 6.13 -13.52 -4.52
C ASP A 10 5.23 -12.58 -5.36
N ASP A 11 5.82 -11.55 -5.99
CA ASP A 11 5.15 -10.49 -6.76
C ASP A 11 4.09 -9.68 -5.99
N ALA A 12 3.94 -9.95 -4.68
CA ALA A 12 3.08 -9.18 -3.81
C ALA A 12 3.76 -7.88 -3.39
N LEU A 13 2.93 -6.87 -3.12
CA LEU A 13 3.41 -5.62 -2.56
C LEU A 13 3.35 -5.66 -1.04
N TYR A 14 4.45 -5.29 -0.41
CA TYR A 14 4.58 -5.22 1.03
C TYR A 14 4.63 -3.78 1.51
N LEU A 15 3.86 -3.50 2.55
CA LEU A 15 3.91 -2.25 3.29
C LEU A 15 4.61 -2.51 4.61
N LEU A 16 5.77 -1.91 4.77
CA LEU A 16 6.58 -1.98 5.99
C LEU A 16 6.27 -0.73 6.81
N ILE A 17 5.57 -0.88 7.94
CA ILE A 17 5.07 0.23 8.75
C ILE A 17 5.54 0.02 10.20
N GLY A 18 6.59 0.76 10.59
CA GLY A 18 7.34 0.43 11.81
C GLY A 18 7.85 -1.02 11.77
N GLU A 19 7.60 -1.78 12.83
CA GLU A 19 7.96 -3.20 12.95
C GLU A 19 6.93 -4.16 12.30
N ARG A 20 5.88 -3.64 11.66
CA ARG A 20 4.78 -4.45 11.10
C ARG A 20 4.90 -4.58 9.59
N ARG A 21 4.63 -5.78 9.08
CA ARG A 21 4.55 -6.08 7.65
C ARG A 21 3.11 -6.35 7.23
N TYR A 22 2.66 -5.65 6.21
CA TYR A 22 1.37 -5.87 5.55
C TYR A 22 1.59 -6.25 4.09
N ARG A 23 0.58 -6.85 3.46
CA ARG A 23 0.64 -7.39 2.09
C ARG A 23 -0.60 -6.98 1.30
N ILE A 24 -0.40 -6.61 0.03
CA ILE A 24 -1.42 -6.63 -1.03
C ILE A 24 -1.02 -7.78 -1.95
N ALA A 25 -1.93 -8.71 -2.16
CA ALA A 25 -1.65 -9.92 -2.93
C ALA A 25 -1.42 -9.59 -4.41
N ALA A 26 -0.58 -10.38 -5.09
CA ALA A 26 -0.23 -10.14 -6.49
C ALA A 26 -1.48 -10.17 -7.40
N GLU A 27 -2.40 -11.10 -7.12
CA GLU A 27 -3.68 -11.26 -7.81
C GLU A 27 -4.60 -10.03 -7.70
N ASP A 28 -4.48 -9.27 -6.61
CA ASP A 28 -5.27 -8.07 -6.36
C ASP A 28 -4.70 -6.82 -7.07
N LEU A 29 -3.39 -6.81 -7.38
CA LEU A 29 -2.73 -5.63 -7.97
C LEU A 29 -3.38 -5.21 -9.27
N ARG A 30 -3.84 -6.16 -10.10
CA ARG A 30 -4.55 -5.86 -11.34
C ARG A 30 -5.86 -5.13 -11.08
N ALA A 31 -6.63 -5.58 -10.09
CA ALA A 31 -7.90 -4.97 -9.72
C ALA A 31 -7.71 -3.53 -9.21
N LEU A 32 -6.66 -3.30 -8.42
CA LEU A 32 -6.31 -1.99 -7.91
C LEU A 32 -5.80 -1.05 -9.02
N LEU A 33 -4.83 -1.49 -9.82
CA LEU A 33 -4.09 -0.62 -10.75
C LEU A 33 -4.83 -0.29 -12.04
N PHE A 34 -5.63 -1.25 -12.56
CA PHE A 34 -6.32 -1.11 -13.84
C PHE A 34 -7.79 -0.76 -13.67
N TYR A 35 -8.45 -1.33 -12.66
CA TYR A 35 -9.89 -1.10 -12.44
C TYR A 35 -10.19 -0.13 -11.31
N GLY A 36 -9.16 0.35 -10.59
CA GLY A 36 -9.33 1.27 -9.46
C GLY A 36 -10.12 0.66 -8.29
N ARG A 37 -10.28 -0.67 -8.26
CA ARG A 37 -11.07 -1.35 -7.22
C ARG A 37 -10.30 -1.33 -5.91
N ALA A 38 -11.03 -1.17 -4.81
CA ALA A 38 -10.45 -1.38 -3.49
C ALA A 38 -10.06 -2.86 -3.33
N VAL A 39 -8.89 -3.10 -2.74
CA VAL A 39 -8.33 -4.44 -2.54
C VAL A 39 -7.93 -4.65 -1.09
N PRO A 40 -7.97 -5.89 -0.57
CA PRO A 40 -7.60 -6.15 0.81
C PRO A 40 -6.12 -5.86 1.06
N VAL A 41 -5.83 -5.38 2.26
CA VAL A 41 -4.49 -5.37 2.84
C VAL A 41 -4.49 -6.36 3.98
N THR A 42 -3.62 -7.36 3.92
CA THR A 42 -3.51 -8.41 4.93
C THR A 42 -2.31 -8.17 5.84
N GLY A 43 -2.44 -8.58 7.11
CA GLY A 43 -1.34 -8.62 8.07
C GLY A 43 -0.67 -9.99 8.12
N GLU A 44 0.07 -10.24 9.20
CA GLU A 44 0.58 -11.58 9.50
C GLU A 44 -0.58 -12.59 9.64
N GLY A 45 -0.39 -13.80 9.10
CA GLY A 45 -1.39 -14.87 9.20
C GLY A 45 -2.65 -14.66 8.35
N THR A 46 -2.53 -13.93 7.22
CA THR A 46 -3.58 -13.72 6.18
C THR A 46 -4.86 -12.99 6.62
N ALA A 47 -4.94 -12.54 7.87
CA ALA A 47 -6.07 -11.73 8.34
C ALA A 47 -6.13 -10.38 7.60
N ILE A 48 -7.33 -9.98 7.19
CA ILE A 48 -7.57 -8.66 6.61
C ILE A 48 -7.32 -7.60 7.68
N ALA A 49 -6.33 -6.75 7.45
CA ALA A 49 -5.90 -5.67 8.32
C ALA A 49 -6.29 -4.28 7.79
N GLY A 50 -6.95 -4.23 6.63
CA GLY A 50 -7.46 -3.03 6.01
C GLY A 50 -7.63 -3.16 4.50
N HIS A 51 -7.51 -2.05 3.76
CA HIS A 51 -7.68 -2.05 2.31
C HIS A 51 -6.84 -0.95 1.64
N ALA A 52 -6.57 -1.12 0.35
CA ALA A 52 -5.94 -0.12 -0.50
C ALA A 52 -6.89 0.28 -1.63
N ALA A 53 -6.92 1.56 -2.00
CA ALA A 53 -7.74 2.07 -3.09
C ALA A 53 -7.04 3.23 -3.80
N VAL A 54 -7.23 3.36 -5.11
CA VAL A 54 -6.82 4.56 -5.85
C VAL A 54 -7.74 5.71 -5.44
N ASN A 55 -7.18 6.89 -5.18
CA ASN A 55 -7.97 8.07 -4.85
C ASN A 55 -8.83 8.53 -6.04
N ALA A 56 -9.86 9.34 -5.77
CA ALA A 56 -10.80 9.80 -6.81
C ALA A 56 -10.11 10.53 -7.99
N ALA A 57 -8.99 11.19 -7.74
CA ALA A 57 -8.22 11.88 -8.78
C ALA A 57 -7.39 10.93 -9.67
N GLY A 58 -7.30 9.63 -9.36
CA GLY A 58 -6.49 8.69 -10.12
C GLY A 58 -4.98 8.91 -10.00
N ARG A 59 -4.52 9.60 -8.95
CA ARG A 59 -3.12 10.07 -8.81
C ARG A 59 -2.34 9.40 -7.70
N ALA A 60 -3.02 8.74 -6.77
CA ALA A 60 -2.38 8.12 -5.61
C ALA A 60 -3.15 6.90 -5.12
N VAL A 61 -2.43 5.97 -4.50
CA VAL A 61 -3.03 4.87 -3.74
C VAL A 61 -3.09 5.28 -2.28
N ARG A 62 -4.30 5.22 -1.71
CA ARG A 62 -4.53 5.33 -0.26
C ARG A 62 -4.54 3.93 0.32
N VAL A 63 -3.89 3.77 1.46
CA VAL A 63 -3.84 2.50 2.19
C VAL A 63 -4.37 2.76 3.59
N PHE A 64 -5.39 2.01 3.98
CA PHE A 64 -5.96 2.04 5.32
C PHE A 64 -5.54 0.76 6.02
N THR A 65 -4.94 0.89 7.20
CA THR A 65 -4.57 -0.25 8.05
C THR A 65 -4.95 0.05 9.49
N VAL A 66 -4.97 -0.98 10.34
CA VAL A 66 -5.12 -0.84 11.80
C VAL A 66 -4.01 0.00 12.46
N ARG A 67 -2.92 0.32 11.75
CA ARG A 67 -1.80 1.16 12.25
C ARG A 67 -1.83 2.59 11.73
N GLY A 68 -2.85 2.95 10.97
CA GLY A 68 -3.00 4.28 10.39
C GLY A 68 -3.25 4.25 8.89
N HIS A 69 -3.37 5.45 8.33
CA HIS A 69 -3.72 5.68 6.94
C HIS A 69 -2.55 6.34 6.21
N PHE A 70 -2.24 5.83 5.02
CA PHE A 70 -1.10 6.27 4.23
C PHE A 70 -1.50 6.57 2.80
N ILE A 71 -0.63 7.29 2.10
CA ILE A 71 -0.75 7.61 0.69
C ILE A 71 0.60 7.48 -0.01
N VAL A 72 0.56 7.01 -1.25
CA VAL A 72 1.73 6.95 -2.15
C VAL A 72 1.30 7.39 -3.55
N PRO A 73 2.10 8.21 -4.27
CA PRO A 73 1.80 8.56 -5.65
C PRO A 73 1.64 7.32 -6.53
N LEU A 74 0.63 7.31 -7.41
CA LEU A 74 0.32 6.15 -8.25
C LEU A 74 1.49 5.79 -9.18
N VAL A 75 2.23 6.79 -9.66
CA VAL A 75 3.45 6.57 -10.44
C VAL A 75 4.50 5.79 -9.65
N SER A 76 4.78 6.18 -8.41
CA SER A 76 5.75 5.49 -7.55
C SER A 76 5.27 4.08 -7.23
N PHE A 77 3.99 3.91 -6.91
CA PHE A 77 3.38 2.60 -6.65
C PHE A 77 3.54 1.67 -7.87
N ARG A 78 3.24 2.16 -9.08
CA ARG A 78 3.37 1.37 -10.33
C ARG A 78 4.81 0.95 -10.59
N ARG A 79 5.79 1.85 -10.39
CA ARG A 79 7.20 1.53 -10.58
C ARG A 79 7.68 0.45 -9.60
N VAL A 80 7.21 0.49 -8.35
CA VAL A 80 7.52 -0.58 -7.39
C VAL A 80 6.82 -1.88 -7.79
N ALA A 81 5.53 -1.84 -8.14
CA ALA A 81 4.77 -3.01 -8.58
C ALA A 81 5.36 -3.68 -9.83
N ALA A 82 5.96 -2.90 -10.73
CA ALA A 82 6.62 -3.39 -11.94
C ALA A 82 8.08 -3.82 -11.72
N GLY A 83 8.62 -3.68 -10.50
CA GLY A 83 10.03 -3.96 -10.21
C GLY A 83 11.03 -2.93 -10.76
N GLU A 84 10.55 -1.82 -11.32
CA GLU A 84 11.37 -0.73 -11.85
C GLU A 84 11.97 0.16 -10.74
N ALA A 85 11.40 0.09 -9.53
CA ALA A 85 11.89 0.78 -8.34
C ALA A 85 11.97 -0.18 -7.15
N ALA A 86 13.07 -0.13 -6.41
CA ALA A 86 13.29 -1.00 -5.25
C ALA A 86 12.28 -0.74 -4.11
N SER A 87 11.83 0.51 -3.96
CA SER A 87 10.87 0.92 -2.93
C SER A 87 10.26 2.29 -3.23
N ALA A 88 9.22 2.65 -2.47
CA ALA A 88 8.65 3.99 -2.43
C ALA A 88 8.21 4.37 -1.00
N PRO A 89 8.32 5.64 -0.59
CA PRO A 89 7.83 6.08 0.71
C PRO A 89 6.29 6.02 0.78
N LEU A 90 5.77 5.67 1.95
CA LEU A 90 4.36 5.82 2.31
C LEU A 90 4.21 7.03 3.22
N PHE A 91 3.44 8.03 2.79
CA PHE A 91 3.23 9.25 3.58
C PHE A 91 1.99 9.09 4.48
N PRO A 92 2.05 9.46 5.77
CA PRO A 92 0.87 9.43 6.63
C PRO A 92 -0.17 10.45 6.16
N LEU A 93 -1.45 10.06 6.13
CA LEU A 93 -2.56 10.94 5.75
C LEU A 93 -3.03 11.86 6.88
N VAL A 94 -2.71 11.52 8.13
CA VAL A 94 -2.95 12.36 9.30
C VAL A 94 -1.62 12.44 10.07
N PRO A 95 -1.12 13.62 10.44
CA PRO A 95 0.06 13.76 11.29
C PRO A 95 -0.19 13.11 12.66
N GLU A 96 0.83 12.49 13.25
CA GLU A 96 0.77 12.04 14.64
C GLU A 96 0.62 13.29 15.54
N GLY A 97 -0.57 13.51 16.14
CA GLY A 97 -0.85 14.65 17.03
C GLY A 97 -2.15 15.44 16.77
N GLY A 98 -3.02 15.02 15.86
CA GLY A 98 -4.28 15.70 15.58
C GLY A 98 -5.49 15.15 16.36
N ALA A 99 -5.61 15.51 17.64
CA ALA A 99 -6.87 15.73 18.38
C ALA A 99 -6.55 16.49 19.67
#